data_AF-A0A1Z8Y1R2-F1
#
_entry.id   AF-A0A1Z8Y1R2-F1
#
_cell.length_a   1.000
_cell.length_b   1.000
_cell.length_c   1.000
_cell.angle_alpha   90.00
_cell.angle_beta   90.00
_cell.angle_gamma   90.00
#
_symmetry.space_group_name_H-M   'P 1'
#
loop_
_entity.id
_entity.type
_entity.pdbx_description
1 polymer ?
#
loop_
_entity_poly.entity_id
_entity_poly.type
_entity_poly.pdbx_seq_one_letter_code
_entity_poly.pdbx_strand_id
1 'polypeptide(L)'
;MKRHYMTRNLSLIFIYVAVLSVSNVIAQTEKVERDYVERAKLTEDQEKEVISLAIKCGLKKPIVRISTHNMFPTPFRGIRVQGVEKINGREVTTQILSMSYSKWLEPGAKPSKSQTREGDFWAGKPYTQKKIILKIKGKEVRTSSIQGMTLEECEMILVKLLDGEYETGAQINKNLLQEVDWNKPSGFFKRGESLSIGFLHKVKDSGFFDLQISRKNDKIIIEQMFQAIP
;
A
#
# COMPACT_ATOMS: atom_id res chain seq x y z
N MET A 1 66.08 -2.76 -56.20
CA MET A 1 66.73 -1.54 -55.64
C MET A 1 65.67 -0.44 -55.55
N LYS A 2 65.54 0.17 -54.37
CA LYS A 2 64.85 1.45 -54.03
C LYS A 2 63.31 1.55 -54.00
N ARG A 3 62.87 1.85 -52.76
CA ARG A 3 61.60 2.44 -52.29
C ARG A 3 61.28 3.78 -52.96
N HIS A 4 60.00 4.17 -53.01
CA HIS A 4 59.41 5.41 -52.43
C HIS A 4 57.91 5.50 -52.85
N TYR A 5 56.98 5.34 -51.90
CA TYR A 5 56.11 6.39 -51.32
C TYR A 5 55.24 7.16 -52.33
N MET A 6 53.92 6.99 -52.25
CA MET A 6 53.05 8.13 -51.97
C MET A 6 51.69 7.70 -51.39
N THR A 7 51.52 8.09 -50.14
CA THR A 7 50.31 8.16 -49.34
C THR A 7 49.24 9.04 -50.01
N ARG A 8 47.99 8.57 -50.03
CA ARG A 8 46.81 9.45 -50.11
C ARG A 8 45.83 9.07 -49.01
N ASN A 9 45.91 9.87 -47.94
CA ASN A 9 44.88 10.26 -46.99
C ASN A 9 43.48 9.69 -47.25
N LEU A 10 43.05 8.76 -46.40
CA LEU A 10 41.63 8.61 -46.08
C LEU A 10 41.44 9.13 -44.65
N SER A 11 41.07 10.41 -44.55
CA SER A 11 40.57 11.00 -43.32
C SER A 11 39.27 10.28 -42.94
N LEU A 12 39.36 9.31 -42.04
CA LEU A 12 38.19 8.74 -41.37
C LEU A 12 37.61 9.79 -40.44
N ILE A 13 36.55 10.45 -40.91
CA ILE A 13 35.69 11.32 -40.10
C ILE A 13 34.94 10.40 -39.12
N PHE A 14 35.32 10.46 -37.85
CA PHE A 14 34.52 9.92 -36.76
C PHE A 14 33.25 10.77 -36.63
N ILE A 15 32.14 10.30 -37.20
CA ILE A 15 30.82 10.87 -36.91
C ILE A 15 30.40 10.35 -35.53
N TYR A 16 30.61 11.18 -34.51
CA TYR A 16 29.95 11.02 -33.22
C TYR A 16 28.45 11.31 -33.42
N VAL A 17 27.64 10.27 -33.61
CA VAL A 17 26.19 10.38 -33.45
C VAL A 17 25.92 10.40 -31.95
N ALA A 18 25.88 11.59 -31.37
CA ALA A 18 25.29 11.80 -30.05
C ALA A 18 23.79 11.47 -30.18
N VAL A 19 23.40 10.27 -29.73
CA VAL A 19 21.99 9.96 -29.48
C VAL A 19 21.59 10.84 -28.30
N LEU A 20 21.05 12.02 -28.62
CA LEU A 20 20.21 12.76 -27.70
C LEU A 20 19.00 11.87 -27.44
N SER A 21 19.05 11.09 -26.36
CA SER A 21 17.86 10.59 -25.71
C SER A 21 17.08 11.82 -25.25
N VAL A 22 16.24 12.33 -26.15
CA VAL A 22 15.13 13.19 -25.78
C VAL A 22 14.29 12.30 -24.89
N SER A 23 14.52 12.42 -23.58
CA SER A 23 13.58 11.98 -22.57
C SER A 23 12.30 12.74 -22.89
N ASN A 24 11.45 12.13 -23.71
CA ASN A 24 10.05 12.48 -23.76
C ASN A 24 9.55 12.21 -22.34
N VAL A 25 9.67 13.23 -21.49
CA VAL A 25 8.80 13.40 -20.34
C VAL A 25 7.44 13.64 -20.98
N ILE A 26 6.81 12.54 -21.39
CA ILE A 26 5.38 12.46 -21.45
C ILE A 26 4.99 12.79 -20.02
N ALA A 27 4.58 14.04 -19.80
CA ALA A 27 3.80 14.41 -18.64
C ALA A 27 2.48 13.65 -18.80
N GLN A 28 2.53 12.34 -18.58
CA GLN A 28 1.37 11.56 -18.29
C GLN A 28 0.93 12.16 -16.95
N THR A 29 -0.06 13.04 -17.01
CA THR A 29 -0.82 13.42 -15.83
C THR A 29 -1.42 12.10 -15.34
N GLU A 30 -0.67 11.35 -14.55
CA GLU A 30 -1.19 10.18 -13.86
C GLU A 30 -2.43 10.67 -13.13
N LYS A 31 -3.60 10.23 -13.60
CA LYS A 31 -4.87 10.66 -13.04
C LYS A 31 -4.88 10.17 -11.60
N VAL A 32 -4.85 11.11 -10.66
CA VAL A 32 -4.90 10.81 -9.23
C VAL A 32 -6.10 9.91 -8.96
N GLU A 33 -5.85 8.72 -8.40
CA GLU A 33 -6.89 7.78 -8.04
C GLU A 33 -7.70 8.33 -6.85
N ARG A 34 -9.01 8.15 -6.89
CA ARG A 34 -9.94 8.65 -5.87
C ARG A 34 -10.67 7.48 -5.24
N ASP A 35 -10.53 7.33 -3.94
CA ASP A 35 -11.20 6.28 -3.18
C ASP A 35 -11.88 6.86 -1.94
N TYR A 36 -13.12 7.31 -2.15
CA TYR A 36 -13.88 8.02 -1.14
C TYR A 36 -14.93 7.14 -0.51
N VAL A 37 -15.13 7.29 0.80
CA VAL A 37 -16.35 6.79 1.43
C VAL A 37 -17.52 7.69 1.03
N GLU A 38 -18.71 7.11 0.91
CA GLU A 38 -19.86 7.76 0.29
C GLU A 38 -20.21 9.12 0.93
N ARG A 39 -20.10 9.21 2.25
CA ARG A 39 -20.42 10.40 3.06
C ARG A 39 -19.26 11.39 3.21
N ALA A 40 -18.14 11.15 2.55
CA ALA A 40 -16.94 11.98 2.65
C ALA A 40 -16.23 12.07 1.28
N LYS A 41 -16.95 12.55 0.27
CA LYS A 41 -16.40 12.87 -1.05
C LYS A 41 -15.87 14.29 -1.05
N LEU A 42 -14.68 14.48 -1.60
CA LEU A 42 -14.11 15.80 -1.83
C LEU A 42 -14.61 16.33 -3.17
N THR A 43 -14.79 17.64 -3.26
CA THR A 43 -14.98 18.36 -4.52
C THR A 43 -13.64 18.57 -5.21
N GLU A 44 -13.65 18.89 -6.51
CA GLU A 44 -12.41 19.13 -7.27
C GLU A 44 -11.55 20.27 -6.68
N ASP A 45 -12.18 21.32 -6.17
CA ASP A 45 -11.44 22.42 -5.54
C ASP A 45 -10.82 22.02 -4.20
N GLN A 46 -11.54 21.22 -3.41
CA GLN A 46 -10.98 20.63 -2.19
C GLN A 46 -9.82 19.67 -2.50
N GLU A 47 -9.89 18.91 -3.59
CA GLU A 47 -8.77 18.05 -4.02
C GLU A 47 -7.51 18.87 -4.33
N LYS A 48 -7.65 20.04 -4.97
CA LYS A 48 -6.52 20.95 -5.23
C LYS A 48 -5.91 21.46 -3.93
N GLU A 49 -6.73 21.86 -2.96
CA GLU A 49 -6.27 22.28 -1.63
C GLU A 49 -5.55 21.14 -0.89
N VAL A 50 -6.12 19.93 -0.91
CA VAL A 50 -5.53 18.73 -0.32
C VAL A 50 -4.17 18.40 -0.96
N ILE A 51 -4.06 18.49 -2.28
CA ILE A 51 -2.80 18.27 -3.00
C ILE A 51 -1.76 19.34 -2.64
N SER A 52 -2.17 20.62 -2.64
CA SER A 52 -1.32 21.77 -2.28
C SER A 52 -0.75 21.61 -0.87
N LEU A 53 -1.63 21.39 0.11
CA LEU A 53 -1.24 21.18 1.50
C LEU A 53 -0.36 19.95 1.66
N ALA A 54 -0.63 18.85 0.93
CA ALA A 54 0.19 17.66 1.04
C ALA A 54 1.64 17.89 0.61
N ILE A 55 1.84 18.61 -0.49
CA ILE A 55 3.18 19.00 -0.98
C ILE A 55 3.87 19.92 0.03
N LYS A 56 3.13 20.90 0.58
CA LYS A 56 3.63 21.83 1.60
C LYS A 56 4.06 21.12 2.88
N CYS A 57 3.35 20.07 3.27
CA CYS A 57 3.70 19.18 4.39
C CYS A 57 4.90 18.27 4.11
N GLY A 58 5.41 18.24 2.86
CA GLY A 58 6.61 17.51 2.47
C GLY A 58 6.34 16.17 1.76
N LEU A 59 5.10 15.90 1.33
CA LEU A 59 4.80 14.72 0.51
C LEU A 59 5.38 14.90 -0.89
N LYS A 60 6.19 13.94 -1.36
CA LYS A 60 6.87 14.03 -2.66
C LYS A 60 5.90 13.77 -3.81
N LYS A 61 6.05 14.54 -4.90
CA LYS A 61 5.37 14.28 -6.18
C LYS A 61 5.96 13.05 -6.90
N PRO A 62 5.17 12.38 -7.77
CA PRO A 62 3.75 12.61 -7.99
C PRO A 62 2.87 12.03 -6.86
N ILE A 63 1.70 12.64 -6.68
CA ILE A 63 0.64 12.13 -5.81
C ILE A 63 -0.23 11.23 -6.67
N VAL A 64 -0.45 9.99 -6.23
CA VAL A 64 -1.12 8.96 -7.03
C VAL A 64 -2.52 8.64 -6.52
N ARG A 65 -2.81 8.89 -5.24
CA ARG A 65 -4.12 8.58 -4.64
C ARG A 65 -4.54 9.60 -3.59
N ILE A 66 -5.81 9.93 -3.59
CA ILE A 66 -6.52 10.59 -2.48
C ILE A 66 -7.63 9.66 -2.05
N SER A 67 -7.73 9.42 -0.75
CA SER A 67 -8.77 8.58 -0.17
C SER A 67 -9.36 9.21 1.08
N THR A 68 -10.60 8.85 1.38
CA THR A 68 -11.25 9.20 2.64
C THR A 68 -11.66 7.95 3.38
N HIS A 69 -11.72 8.03 4.70
CA HIS A 69 -12.01 6.90 5.58
C HIS A 69 -12.79 7.35 6.81
N ASN A 70 -13.60 6.44 7.36
CA ASN A 70 -14.28 6.64 8.62
C ASN A 70 -13.31 6.40 9.79
N MET A 71 -13.47 7.15 10.89
CA MET A 71 -12.70 6.98 12.12
C MET A 71 -13.55 6.29 13.19
N PHE A 72 -14.03 5.09 12.91
CA PHE A 72 -14.93 4.37 13.82
C PHE A 72 -14.30 4.09 15.20
N PRO A 73 -15.11 4.02 16.28
CA PRO A 73 -16.58 4.14 16.29
C PRO A 73 -17.11 5.59 16.23
N THR A 74 -16.25 6.59 16.03
CA THR A 74 -16.67 8.00 15.96
C THR A 74 -17.36 8.34 14.64
N PRO A 75 -18.18 9.41 14.56
CA PRO A 75 -18.77 9.87 13.31
C PRO A 75 -17.78 10.61 12.39
N PHE A 76 -16.51 10.73 12.81
CA PHE A 76 -15.51 11.55 12.14
C PHE A 76 -14.91 10.86 10.93
N ARG A 77 -14.32 11.66 10.03
CA ARG A 77 -13.61 11.16 8.83
C ARG A 77 -12.24 11.78 8.69
N GLY A 78 -11.37 11.07 8.01
CA GLY A 78 -10.03 11.52 7.64
C GLY A 78 -9.77 11.41 6.15
N ILE A 79 -8.76 12.14 5.71
CA ILE A 79 -8.23 12.11 4.35
C ILE A 79 -6.84 11.46 4.39
N ARG A 80 -6.53 10.64 3.39
CA ARG A 80 -5.18 10.12 3.14
C ARG A 80 -4.75 10.47 1.73
N VAL A 81 -3.56 11.04 1.62
CA VAL A 81 -2.89 11.33 0.34
C VAL A 81 -1.68 10.42 0.24
N GLN A 82 -1.49 9.77 -0.91
CA GLN A 82 -0.41 8.81 -1.13
C GLN A 82 0.47 9.23 -2.30
N GLY A 83 1.78 9.10 -2.12
CA GLY A 83 2.76 9.19 -3.19
C GLY A 83 2.99 7.84 -3.88
N VAL A 84 3.88 7.83 -4.87
CA VAL A 84 4.26 6.62 -5.62
C VAL A 84 4.88 5.57 -4.70
N GLU A 85 4.53 4.31 -4.94
CA GLU A 85 5.17 3.17 -4.29
C GLU A 85 6.62 3.01 -4.76
N LYS A 86 7.52 2.71 -3.84
CA LYS A 86 8.90 2.33 -4.14
C LYS A 86 9.11 0.89 -3.75
N ILE A 87 9.45 0.06 -4.74
CA ILE A 87 9.66 -1.36 -4.57
C ILE A 87 11.17 -1.62 -4.50
N ASN A 88 11.60 -2.29 -3.44
CA ASN A 88 12.96 -2.80 -3.28
C ASN A 88 12.91 -4.29 -2.94
N GLY A 89 13.04 -5.13 -3.96
CA GLY A 89 12.86 -6.57 -3.83
C GLY A 89 11.44 -6.90 -3.36
N ARG A 90 11.31 -7.40 -2.12
CA ARG A 90 10.03 -7.77 -1.51
C ARG A 90 9.43 -6.65 -0.64
N GLU A 91 10.16 -5.58 -0.36
CA GLU A 91 9.65 -4.44 0.40
C GLU A 91 9.01 -3.41 -0.53
N VAL A 92 7.80 -2.96 -0.19
CA VAL A 92 7.13 -1.82 -0.80
C VAL A 92 7.05 -0.71 0.23
N THR A 93 7.54 0.48 -0.13
CA THR A 93 7.44 1.67 0.72
C THR A 93 6.62 2.74 0.03
N THR A 94 5.69 3.33 0.77
CA THR A 94 4.79 4.37 0.26
C THR A 94 4.76 5.52 1.24
N GLN A 95 4.98 6.74 0.76
CA GLN A 95 4.73 7.91 1.60
C GLN A 95 3.24 8.20 1.67
N ILE A 96 2.74 8.36 2.90
CA ILE A 96 1.34 8.66 3.18
C ILE A 96 1.28 9.91 4.05
N LEU A 97 0.34 10.80 3.73
CA LEU A 97 -0.02 11.90 4.58
C LEU A 97 -1.46 11.74 5.06
N SER A 98 -1.67 11.74 6.37
CA SER A 98 -2.99 11.84 6.98
C SER A 98 -3.37 13.31 7.16
N MET A 99 -4.58 13.66 6.76
CA MET A 99 -5.09 15.02 6.76
C MET A 99 -6.48 15.09 7.37
N SER A 100 -6.71 16.19 8.07
CA SER A 100 -7.97 16.55 8.73
C SER A 100 -8.72 17.59 7.92
N TYR A 101 -10.05 17.54 7.99
CA TYR A 101 -10.95 18.56 7.47
C TYR A 101 -11.89 19.01 8.59
N SER A 102 -11.92 20.30 8.91
CA SER A 102 -12.65 20.86 10.06
C SER A 102 -14.09 20.35 10.16
N LYS A 103 -14.79 20.29 9.03
CA LYS A 103 -16.23 19.93 8.97
C LYS A 103 -16.49 18.43 9.17
N TRP A 104 -15.46 17.60 9.23
CA TRP A 104 -15.58 16.15 9.46
C TRP A 104 -15.12 15.73 10.86
N LEU A 105 -14.76 16.68 11.72
CA LEU A 105 -14.24 16.43 13.05
C LEU A 105 -15.18 17.01 14.13
N GLU A 106 -14.77 16.88 15.38
CA GLU A 106 -15.48 17.48 16.51
C GLU A 106 -15.60 19.01 16.36
N PRO A 107 -16.73 19.62 16.80
CA PRO A 107 -16.87 21.06 16.82
C PRO A 107 -15.74 21.73 17.59
N GLY A 108 -15.04 22.66 16.96
CA GLY A 108 -13.91 23.37 17.57
C GLY A 108 -12.56 22.65 17.46
N ALA A 109 -12.48 21.52 16.75
CA ALA A 109 -11.22 20.88 16.41
C ALA A 109 -10.23 21.87 15.77
N LYS A 110 -8.98 21.85 16.22
CA LYS A 110 -7.91 22.74 15.75
C LYS A 110 -6.65 21.94 15.43
N PRO A 111 -5.83 22.40 14.48
CA PRO A 111 -4.51 21.81 14.25
C PRO A 111 -3.65 21.86 15.53
N SER A 112 -2.85 20.84 15.74
CA SER A 112 -1.79 20.88 16.74
C SER A 112 -0.64 21.81 16.29
N LYS A 113 0.24 22.19 17.23
CA LYS A 113 1.37 23.11 16.94
C LYS A 113 2.32 22.61 15.83
N SER A 114 2.35 21.30 15.57
CA SER A 114 3.21 20.68 14.55
C SER A 114 2.52 20.51 13.20
N GLN A 115 1.26 20.90 13.07
CA GLN A 115 0.47 20.74 11.86
C GLN A 115 0.41 22.04 11.06
N THR A 116 0.50 21.92 9.74
CA THR A 116 0.29 23.02 8.80
C THR A 116 -1.19 23.07 8.44
N ARG A 117 -1.76 24.28 8.46
CA ARG A 117 -3.16 24.55 8.09
C ARG A 117 -3.23 25.28 6.76
N GLU A 118 -4.23 24.93 5.96
CA GLU A 118 -4.62 25.62 4.73
C GLU A 118 -6.15 25.60 4.64
N GLY A 119 -6.78 26.77 4.77
CA GLY A 119 -8.23 26.89 4.87
C GLY A 119 -8.81 26.06 6.02
N ASP A 120 -9.69 25.13 5.66
CA ASP A 120 -10.35 24.19 6.56
C ASP A 120 -9.60 22.86 6.74
N PHE A 121 -8.47 22.69 6.06
CA PHE A 121 -7.66 21.47 6.11
C PHE A 121 -6.40 21.67 6.95
N TRP A 122 -5.93 20.60 7.58
CA TRP A 122 -4.61 20.58 8.21
C TRP A 122 -3.98 19.19 8.24
N ALA A 123 -2.65 19.14 8.21
CA ALA A 123 -1.90 17.90 8.25
C ALA A 123 -0.54 18.08 8.93
N GLY A 124 0.02 16.97 9.41
CA GLY A 124 1.38 16.92 9.96
C GLY A 124 2.42 16.65 8.87
N LYS A 125 3.49 15.94 9.22
CA LYS A 125 4.46 15.41 8.24
C LYS A 125 3.98 14.08 7.67
N PRO A 126 4.33 13.73 6.42
CA PRO A 126 4.06 12.41 5.88
C PRO A 126 4.87 11.35 6.64
N TYR A 127 4.34 10.15 6.69
CA TYR A 127 5.02 8.96 7.21
C TYR A 127 5.22 7.94 6.09
N THR A 128 6.16 7.02 6.29
CA THR A 128 6.39 5.91 5.35
C THR A 128 5.63 4.68 5.83
N GLN A 129 4.68 4.21 5.03
CA GLN A 129 4.11 2.89 5.20
C GLN A 129 5.00 1.86 4.50
N LYS A 130 5.31 0.78 5.21
CA LYS A 130 5.98 -0.39 4.65
C LYS A 130 4.97 -1.52 4.46
N LYS A 131 5.12 -2.25 3.37
CA LYS A 131 4.43 -3.51 3.10
C LYS A 131 5.43 -4.51 2.53
N ILE A 132 5.06 -5.78 2.61
CA ILE A 132 5.87 -6.90 2.13
C ILE A 132 5.06 -7.61 1.05
N ILE A 133 5.68 -7.82 -0.11
CA ILE A 133 5.12 -8.62 -1.20
C ILE A 133 5.22 -10.10 -0.81
N LEU A 134 4.14 -10.84 -0.98
CA LEU A 134 4.03 -12.31 -0.95
C LEU A 134 3.64 -12.79 -2.34
N LYS A 135 4.32 -13.80 -2.87
CA LYS A 135 4.14 -14.35 -4.21
C LYS A 135 3.36 -15.65 -4.09
N ILE A 136 2.12 -15.62 -4.53
CA ILE A 136 1.16 -16.72 -4.40
C ILE A 136 0.68 -17.11 -5.79
N LYS A 137 1.04 -18.29 -6.27
CA LYS A 137 0.56 -18.84 -7.56
C LYS A 137 0.68 -17.85 -8.73
N GLY A 138 1.84 -17.19 -8.86
CA GLY A 138 2.09 -16.20 -9.90
C GLY A 138 1.42 -14.83 -9.69
N LYS A 139 0.73 -14.62 -8.58
CA LYS A 139 0.16 -13.33 -8.16
C LYS A 139 0.97 -12.72 -7.02
N GLU A 140 0.91 -11.40 -6.91
CA GLU A 140 1.50 -10.67 -5.79
C GLU A 140 0.39 -10.16 -4.87
N VAL A 141 0.46 -10.54 -3.60
CA VAL A 141 -0.35 -9.99 -2.52
C VAL A 141 0.55 -9.27 -1.53
N ARG A 142 -0.02 -8.42 -0.67
CA ARG A 142 0.76 -7.57 0.23
C ARG A 142 0.29 -7.73 1.65
N THR A 143 1.24 -7.83 2.58
CA THR A 143 1.00 -7.81 4.02
C THR A 143 1.73 -6.65 4.68
N SER A 144 1.24 -6.19 5.83
CA SER A 144 1.86 -5.06 6.54
C SER A 144 2.94 -5.50 7.51
N SER A 145 2.92 -6.75 7.97
CA SER A 145 3.88 -7.26 8.95
C SER A 145 4.06 -8.77 8.84
N ILE A 146 5.28 -9.23 9.10
CA ILE A 146 5.64 -10.64 9.29
C ILE A 146 6.55 -10.71 10.50
N GLN A 147 6.17 -11.51 11.50
CA GLN A 147 6.92 -11.68 12.73
C GLN A 147 7.03 -13.17 13.06
N GLY A 148 8.26 -13.65 13.26
CA GLY A 148 8.53 -15.03 13.67
C GLY A 148 8.34 -16.09 12.57
N MET A 149 8.26 -15.69 11.30
CA MET A 149 8.11 -16.58 10.14
C MET A 149 8.93 -16.10 8.94
N THR A 150 9.27 -17.01 8.04
CA THR A 150 9.85 -16.66 6.73
C THR A 150 8.77 -16.29 5.70
N LEU A 151 9.19 -15.71 4.57
CA LEU A 151 8.28 -15.39 3.47
C LEU A 151 7.66 -16.65 2.88
N GLU A 152 8.47 -17.68 2.67
CA GLU A 152 8.09 -18.96 2.09
C GLU A 152 7.05 -19.66 2.99
N GLU A 153 7.23 -19.62 4.31
CA GLU A 153 6.25 -20.15 5.25
C GLU A 153 4.91 -19.41 5.17
N CYS A 154 4.94 -18.07 5.07
CA CYS A 154 3.73 -17.27 4.92
C CYS A 154 3.02 -17.57 3.59
N GLU A 155 3.79 -17.70 2.51
CA GLU A 155 3.28 -18.02 1.17
C GLU A 155 2.63 -19.39 1.13
N MET A 156 3.27 -20.41 1.71
CA MET A 156 2.72 -21.76 1.79
C MET A 156 1.39 -21.81 2.56
N ILE A 157 1.31 -21.12 3.70
CA ILE A 157 0.04 -21.05 4.45
C ILE A 157 -1.03 -20.38 3.60
N LEU A 158 -0.69 -19.25 2.97
CA LEU A 158 -1.65 -18.47 2.22
C LEU A 158 -2.17 -19.22 0.98
N VAL A 159 -1.32 -20.03 0.33
CA VAL A 159 -1.73 -20.98 -0.71
C VAL A 159 -2.81 -21.93 -0.19
N LYS A 160 -2.54 -22.64 0.92
CA LYS A 160 -3.49 -23.60 1.50
C LYS A 160 -4.81 -22.94 1.90
N LEU A 161 -4.75 -21.75 2.50
CA LEU A 161 -5.95 -20.98 2.88
C LEU A 161 -6.78 -20.56 1.65
N LEU A 162 -6.13 -20.06 0.59
CA LEU A 162 -6.79 -19.65 -0.64
C LEU A 162 -7.43 -20.83 -1.40
N ASP A 163 -6.83 -22.02 -1.29
CA ASP A 163 -7.33 -23.23 -1.92
C ASP A 163 -8.45 -23.91 -1.12
N GLY A 164 -8.76 -23.42 0.07
CA GLY A 164 -9.69 -24.09 0.97
C GLY A 164 -9.11 -25.36 1.60
N GLU A 165 -7.78 -25.57 1.54
CA GLU A 165 -7.06 -26.69 2.13
C GLU A 165 -6.81 -26.45 3.63
N TYR A 166 -7.89 -26.25 4.37
CA TYR A 166 -7.86 -26.09 5.82
C TYR A 166 -9.04 -26.78 6.48
N GLU A 167 -8.84 -27.21 7.72
CA GLU A 167 -9.90 -27.67 8.60
C GLU A 167 -10.31 -26.53 9.55
N THR A 168 -11.54 -26.57 10.03
CA THR A 168 -12.05 -25.58 10.99
C THR A 168 -12.30 -26.25 12.33
N GLY A 169 -11.86 -25.63 13.42
CA GLY A 169 -12.27 -26.01 14.77
C GLY A 169 -13.79 -25.90 14.94
N ALA A 170 -14.34 -26.65 15.90
CA ALA A 170 -15.79 -26.77 16.10
C ALA A 170 -16.50 -25.44 16.39
N GLN A 171 -15.78 -24.44 16.89
CA GLN A 171 -16.33 -23.14 17.30
C GLN A 171 -16.31 -22.08 16.18
N ILE A 172 -15.79 -22.41 15.00
CA ILE A 172 -15.68 -21.45 13.89
C ILE A 172 -17.03 -21.30 13.18
N ASN A 173 -17.54 -20.08 13.14
CA ASN A 173 -18.68 -19.74 12.31
C ASN A 173 -18.26 -19.71 10.82
N LYS A 174 -18.67 -20.73 10.07
CA LYS A 174 -18.33 -20.88 8.64
C LYS A 174 -18.88 -19.75 7.76
N ASN A 175 -19.95 -19.06 8.17
CA ASN A 175 -20.48 -17.94 7.41
C ASN A 175 -19.52 -16.75 7.46
N LEU A 176 -18.90 -16.49 8.61
CA LEU A 176 -17.90 -15.42 8.75
C LEU A 176 -16.64 -15.68 7.91
N LEU A 177 -16.25 -16.95 7.70
CA LEU A 177 -15.13 -17.27 6.79
C LEU A 177 -15.40 -16.84 5.35
N GLN A 178 -16.66 -16.73 4.93
CA GLN A 178 -17.02 -16.24 3.60
C GLN A 178 -16.80 -14.72 3.47
N GLU A 179 -16.67 -14.01 4.58
CA GLU A 179 -16.45 -12.56 4.61
C GLU A 179 -14.97 -12.17 4.63
N VAL A 180 -14.08 -13.14 4.88
CA VAL A 180 -12.63 -12.96 4.88
C VAL A 180 -12.13 -12.69 3.46
N ASP A 181 -11.41 -11.58 3.25
CA ASP A 181 -10.69 -11.31 2.01
C ASP A 181 -9.33 -12.00 2.05
N TRP A 182 -9.31 -13.27 1.66
CA TRP A 182 -8.12 -14.12 1.62
C TRP A 182 -6.97 -13.55 0.76
N ASN A 183 -7.25 -12.59 -0.14
CA ASN A 183 -6.21 -11.93 -0.95
C ASN A 183 -5.60 -10.69 -0.27
N LYS A 184 -6.09 -10.30 0.91
CA LYS A 184 -5.63 -9.13 1.66
C LYS A 184 -5.19 -9.51 3.08
N PRO A 185 -4.11 -10.29 3.23
CA PRO A 185 -3.53 -10.51 4.55
C PRO A 185 -3.02 -9.18 5.12
N SER A 186 -3.34 -8.90 6.38
CA SER A 186 -2.88 -7.69 7.07
C SER A 186 -1.58 -7.93 7.85
N GLY A 187 -1.34 -9.15 8.34
CA GLY A 187 -0.15 -9.52 9.09
C GLY A 187 -0.02 -11.02 9.34
N PHE A 188 1.20 -11.47 9.60
CA PHE A 188 1.55 -12.85 9.97
C PHE A 188 2.38 -12.83 11.25
N PHE A 189 1.95 -13.56 12.29
CA PHE A 189 2.58 -13.52 13.61
C PHE A 189 2.74 -14.91 14.19
N LYS A 190 3.97 -15.29 14.55
CA LYS A 190 4.26 -16.53 15.27
C LYS A 190 4.93 -16.23 16.61
N ARG A 191 4.40 -16.80 17.68
CA ARG A 191 4.96 -16.74 19.04
C ARG A 191 4.92 -18.12 19.68
N GLY A 192 6.07 -18.78 19.73
CA GLY A 192 6.13 -20.20 20.11
C GLY A 192 5.36 -21.05 19.10
N GLU A 193 4.44 -21.88 19.60
CA GLU A 193 3.55 -22.72 18.79
C GLU A 193 2.31 -21.98 18.26
N SER A 194 2.00 -20.79 18.80
CA SER A 194 0.83 -20.02 18.37
C SER A 194 1.14 -19.25 17.08
N LEU A 195 0.26 -19.39 16.10
CA LEU A 195 0.32 -18.71 14.81
C LEU A 195 -0.99 -17.95 14.58
N SER A 196 -0.87 -16.67 14.26
CA SER A 196 -1.99 -15.78 13.95
C SER A 196 -1.76 -15.10 12.59
N ILE A 197 -2.84 -15.00 11.81
CA ILE A 197 -2.85 -14.32 10.52
C ILE A 197 -4.04 -13.38 10.45
N GLY A 198 -3.76 -12.11 10.23
CA GLY A 198 -4.78 -11.10 10.03
C GLY A 198 -5.22 -11.02 8.56
N PHE A 199 -6.51 -10.79 8.32
CA PHE A 199 -7.08 -10.56 6.99
C PHE A 199 -8.08 -9.41 7.03
N LEU A 200 -8.17 -8.62 5.94
CA LEU A 200 -9.23 -7.63 5.83
C LEU A 200 -10.58 -8.28 5.54
N HIS A 201 -11.65 -7.59 5.92
CA HIS A 201 -13.00 -7.94 5.49
C HIS A 201 -13.18 -7.61 3.98
N LYS A 202 -13.98 -8.42 3.26
CA LYS A 202 -14.28 -8.20 1.82
C LYS A 202 -14.98 -6.86 1.58
N VAL A 203 -15.95 -6.54 2.43
CA VAL A 203 -16.63 -5.23 2.44
C VAL A 203 -15.69 -4.20 3.07
N LYS A 204 -15.48 -3.09 2.35
CA LYS A 204 -14.67 -1.96 2.80
C LYS A 204 -15.20 -1.40 4.13
N ASP A 205 -14.29 -0.96 4.98
CA ASP A 205 -14.60 -0.37 6.30
C ASP A 205 -15.48 -1.26 7.20
N SER A 206 -15.43 -2.59 7.00
CA SER A 206 -16.13 -3.57 7.86
C SER A 206 -15.17 -4.34 8.78
N GLY A 207 -13.99 -3.78 8.99
CA GLY A 207 -13.01 -4.29 9.94
C GLY A 207 -12.07 -5.35 9.37
N PHE A 208 -11.58 -6.21 10.25
CA PHE A 208 -10.63 -7.26 9.93
C PHE A 208 -10.85 -8.51 10.79
N PHE A 209 -10.31 -9.62 10.32
CA PHE A 209 -10.30 -10.91 11.00
C PHE A 209 -8.88 -11.22 11.49
N ASP A 210 -8.77 -11.83 12.66
CA ASP A 210 -7.55 -12.46 13.15
C ASP A 210 -7.79 -13.96 13.30
N LEU A 211 -7.07 -14.75 12.50
CA LEU A 211 -7.20 -16.20 12.48
C LEU A 211 -6.07 -16.83 13.28
N GLN A 212 -6.40 -17.53 14.36
CA GLN A 212 -5.45 -18.39 15.03
C GLN A 212 -5.45 -19.76 14.36
N ILE A 213 -4.28 -20.17 13.90
CA ILE A 213 -4.11 -21.41 13.16
C ILE A 213 -3.04 -22.29 13.80
N SER A 214 -3.18 -23.60 13.64
CA SER A 214 -2.13 -24.57 13.95
C SER A 214 -1.79 -25.41 12.73
N ARG A 215 -0.60 -26.00 12.75
CA ARG A 215 -0.12 -26.92 11.71
C ARG A 215 -0.02 -28.32 12.31
N LYS A 216 -0.74 -29.28 11.74
CA LYS A 216 -0.65 -30.70 12.15
C LYS A 216 -0.57 -31.58 10.91
N ASN A 217 0.52 -32.35 10.76
CA ASN A 217 0.74 -33.24 9.61
C ASN A 217 0.54 -32.54 8.25
N ASP A 218 1.13 -31.36 8.07
CA ASP A 218 0.98 -30.48 6.89
C ASP A 218 -0.45 -29.96 6.60
N LYS A 219 -1.40 -30.17 7.51
CA LYS A 219 -2.72 -29.55 7.46
C LYS A 219 -2.75 -28.24 8.23
N ILE A 220 -3.45 -27.25 7.68
CA ILE A 220 -3.81 -26.02 8.37
C ILE A 220 -5.14 -26.25 9.10
N ILE A 221 -5.18 -25.94 10.38
CA ILE A 221 -6.41 -25.97 11.18
C ILE A 221 -6.65 -24.55 11.69
N ILE A 222 -7.80 -23.96 11.36
CA ILE A 222 -8.25 -22.69 11.93
C ILE A 222 -8.90 -23.00 13.27
N GLU A 223 -8.21 -22.70 14.36
CA GLU A 223 -8.66 -23.03 15.72
C GLU A 223 -9.64 -21.99 16.25
N GLN A 224 -9.31 -20.72 16.03
CA GLN A 224 -10.10 -19.58 16.48
C GLN A 224 -10.11 -18.48 15.41
N MET A 225 -11.17 -17.67 15.44
CA MET A 225 -11.32 -16.51 14.59
C MET A 225 -11.90 -15.39 15.42
N PHE A 226 -11.18 -14.26 15.46
CA PHE A 226 -11.65 -13.02 16.03
C PHE A 226 -12.02 -12.06 14.92
N GLN A 227 -13.12 -11.34 15.09
CA GLN A 227 -13.52 -10.27 14.20
C GLN A 227 -13.47 -8.96 14.97
N ALA A 228 -12.68 -8.02 14.47
CA ALA A 228 -12.72 -6.64 14.92
C ALA A 228 -13.63 -5.87 13.99
N ILE A 229 -14.86 -5.59 14.45
CA ILE A 229 -15.81 -4.72 13.76
C ILE A 229 -15.49 -3.27 14.15
N PRO A 230 -15.45 -2.33 13.19
CA PRO A 230 -15.12 -0.93 13.48
C PRO A 230 -16.14 -0.24 14.41
#